data_AF-A0A812TXK1-F1
#
_entry.id   AF-A0A812TXK1-F1
#
_cell.length_a   1.000
_cell.length_b   1.000
_cell.length_c   1.000
_cell.angle_alpha   90.00
_cell.angle_beta   90.00
_cell.angle_gamma   90.00
#
_symmetry.space_group_name_H-M   'P 1'
#
loop_
_entity.id
_entity.type
_entity.pdbx_description
1 polymer ?
#
loop_
_entity_poly.entity_id
_entity_poly.type
_entity_poly.pdbx_seq_one_letter_code
_entity_poly.pdbx_strand_id
1 'polypeptide(L)'
;MKTVYLLRHGEALHNLVDRGSGSYERRRDPSLVDPPLTDTGTSQALAAREVLDRALKERGEGKLDVVVSSTLQRALQTAELSLVPLKADDAPLIALDQMVEIQCDDIWNESRREHEVRRDWPSWEVEFASSATHPLPMLDTAQSLIRRAEFVWDYLMQLPGSVIGVAAHGCLLFFLSRRIAASKGHRMPPFKEDRWLNGEVRRYTFPPCDGLAMTWTEYGGLLDIKDFDFYNRYHRRASFVNAARLRGLANVWWQETEWRWSRCDSEIEAELEEAEMSNAFSLPYFLNADIAKCCFARVKAATA
;
A
#
# COMPACT_ATOMS: atom_id res chain seq x y z
N MET A 1 19.20 -8.67 10.88
CA MET A 1 18.20 -7.67 11.34
C MET A 1 18.49 -6.35 10.64
N LYS A 2 17.49 -5.52 10.40
CA LYS A 2 17.66 -4.20 9.79
C LYS A 2 16.89 -3.14 10.58
N THR A 3 17.42 -1.93 10.62
CA THR A 3 16.71 -0.74 11.09
C THR A 3 16.01 -0.10 9.91
N VAL A 4 14.70 0.12 10.02
CA VAL A 4 13.88 0.69 8.96
C VAL A 4 13.14 1.90 9.49
N TYR A 5 13.33 3.04 8.84
CA TYR A 5 12.57 4.26 9.06
C TYR A 5 11.43 4.32 8.06
N LEU A 6 10.23 4.04 8.54
CA LEU A 6 9.00 4.12 7.77
C LEU A 6 8.43 5.54 7.87
N LEU A 7 8.19 6.17 6.72
CA LEU A 7 7.68 7.52 6.59
C LEU A 7 6.40 7.51 5.73
N ARG A 8 5.30 8.02 6.27
CA ARG A 8 4.11 8.30 5.46
C ARG A 8 4.32 9.59 4.66
N HIS A 9 3.90 9.60 3.39
CA HIS A 9 3.94 10.81 2.56
C HIS A 9 3.31 12.03 3.26
N GLY A 10 3.80 13.23 2.94
CA GLY A 10 3.17 14.49 3.35
C GLY A 10 1.78 14.69 2.72
N GLU A 11 1.03 15.68 3.17
CA GLU A 11 -0.27 15.99 2.56
C GLU A 11 -0.18 16.22 1.05
N ALA A 12 -1.06 15.56 0.30
CA ALA A 12 -1.20 15.70 -1.15
C ALA A 12 -2.59 16.23 -1.50
N LEU A 13 -2.78 16.70 -2.75
CA LEU A 13 -4.04 17.32 -3.17
C LEU A 13 -5.29 16.45 -2.90
N HIS A 14 -5.18 15.12 -3.07
CA HIS A 14 -6.31 14.22 -2.76
C HIS A 14 -6.76 14.30 -1.29
N ASN A 15 -5.84 14.55 -0.35
CA ASN A 15 -6.18 14.61 1.08
C ASN A 15 -7.14 15.77 1.40
N LEU A 16 -7.18 16.81 0.57
CA LEU A 16 -8.06 17.97 0.72
C LEU A 16 -9.50 17.65 0.28
N VAL A 17 -9.68 16.69 -0.63
CA VAL A 17 -10.99 16.39 -1.24
C VAL A 17 -11.60 15.07 -0.78
N ASP A 18 -10.81 14.21 -0.12
CA ASP A 18 -11.15 12.88 0.42
C ASP A 18 -12.11 12.94 1.65
N ARG A 19 -12.75 14.08 1.91
CA ARG A 19 -13.66 14.27 3.04
C ARG A 19 -14.91 15.06 2.64
N GLY A 20 -15.99 14.85 3.39
CA GLY A 20 -17.23 15.62 3.30
C GLY A 20 -18.16 15.18 2.16
N SER A 21 -19.29 15.88 2.04
CA SER A 21 -20.27 15.64 0.97
C SER A 21 -19.63 15.82 -0.42
N GLY A 22 -19.99 14.94 -1.35
CA GLY A 22 -19.46 14.92 -2.71
C GLY A 22 -18.02 14.41 -2.85
N SER A 23 -17.46 13.76 -1.80
CA SER A 23 -16.10 13.22 -1.88
C SER A 23 -15.98 12.09 -2.91
N TYR A 24 -17.06 11.36 -3.15
CA TYR A 24 -17.12 10.26 -4.12
C TYR A 24 -16.85 10.73 -5.55
N GLU A 25 -17.51 11.80 -5.98
CA GLU A 25 -17.35 12.38 -7.31
C GLU A 25 -15.96 13.00 -7.45
N ARG A 26 -15.48 13.69 -6.41
CA ARG A 26 -14.13 14.26 -6.39
C ARG A 26 -13.03 13.18 -6.47
N ARG A 27 -13.24 11.98 -5.92
CA ARG A 27 -12.29 10.84 -6.05
C ARG A 27 -12.04 10.39 -7.49
N ARG A 28 -12.93 10.75 -8.41
CA ARG A 28 -12.83 10.41 -9.84
C ARG A 28 -12.48 11.60 -10.71
N ASP A 29 -12.19 12.75 -10.12
CA ASP A 29 -11.74 13.91 -10.87
C ASP A 29 -10.41 13.56 -11.59
N PRO A 30 -10.37 13.58 -12.93
CA PRO A 30 -9.15 13.27 -13.68
C PRO A 30 -7.97 14.19 -13.36
N SER A 31 -8.22 15.39 -12.80
CA SER A 31 -7.16 16.30 -12.35
C SER A 31 -6.41 15.80 -11.11
N LEU A 32 -6.92 14.77 -10.45
CA LEU A 32 -6.32 14.15 -9.27
C LEU A 32 -5.61 12.84 -9.58
N VAL A 33 -5.33 12.51 -10.85
CA VAL A 33 -4.41 11.42 -11.19
C VAL A 33 -3.04 11.70 -10.56
N ASP A 34 -2.52 10.73 -9.80
CA ASP A 34 -1.22 10.78 -9.08
C ASP A 34 -0.86 12.16 -8.49
N PRO A 35 -1.63 12.65 -7.51
CA PRO A 35 -1.61 14.06 -7.11
C PRO A 35 -0.32 14.41 -6.36
N PRO A 36 0.25 15.61 -6.61
CA PRO A 36 1.43 16.10 -5.90
C PRO A 36 1.15 16.44 -4.43
N LEU A 37 2.23 16.65 -3.68
CA LEU A 37 2.20 17.29 -2.37
C LEU A 37 1.63 18.71 -2.44
N THR A 38 0.95 19.12 -1.37
CA THR A 38 0.62 20.54 -1.11
C THR A 38 1.82 21.28 -0.53
N ASP A 39 1.72 22.60 -0.36
CA ASP A 39 2.73 23.37 0.40
C ASP A 39 2.84 22.88 1.85
N THR A 40 1.71 22.51 2.46
CA THR A 40 1.65 21.87 3.77
C THR A 40 2.35 20.51 3.74
N GLY A 41 2.12 19.68 2.73
CA GLY A 41 2.80 18.39 2.58
C GLY A 41 4.31 18.53 2.37
N THR A 42 4.73 19.53 1.61
CA THR A 42 6.14 19.88 1.42
C THR A 42 6.79 20.25 2.76
N SER A 43 6.11 21.09 3.55
CA SER A 43 6.57 21.47 4.90
C SER A 43 6.64 20.28 5.85
N GLN A 44 5.67 19.36 5.77
CA GLN A 44 5.68 18.11 6.54
C GLN A 44 6.86 17.21 6.17
N ALA A 45 7.18 17.07 4.88
CA ALA A 45 8.33 16.28 4.42
C ALA A 45 9.66 16.89 4.91
N LEU A 46 9.79 18.22 4.86
CA LEU A 46 10.98 18.91 5.39
C LEU A 46 11.10 18.76 6.91
N ALA A 47 9.99 18.83 7.66
CA ALA A 47 10.00 18.56 9.10
C ALA A 47 10.37 17.10 9.41
N ALA A 48 9.89 16.14 8.61
CA ALA A 48 10.27 14.73 8.73
C ALA A 48 11.78 14.53 8.56
N ARG A 49 12.43 15.27 7.65
CA ARG A 49 13.90 15.28 7.49
C ARG A 49 14.60 15.63 8.80
N GLU A 50 14.15 16.69 9.48
CA GLU A 50 14.79 17.14 10.73
C GLU A 50 14.65 16.12 11.85
N VAL A 51 13.47 15.47 11.93
CA VAL A 51 13.22 14.36 12.88
C VAL A 51 14.13 13.17 12.57
N LEU A 52 14.26 12.80 11.31
CA LEU A 52 15.11 11.69 10.85
C LEU A 52 16.59 11.96 11.11
N ASP A 53 17.10 13.13 10.71
CA ASP A 53 18.50 13.52 10.91
C ASP A 53 18.89 13.47 12.39
N ARG A 54 18.01 13.99 13.26
CA ARG A 54 18.19 13.91 14.71
C ARG A 54 18.22 12.46 15.18
N ALA A 55 17.23 11.65 14.77
CA ALA A 55 17.14 10.26 15.19
C ALA A 55 18.34 9.42 14.74
N LEU A 56 18.87 9.64 13.53
CA LEU A 56 20.06 8.96 13.01
C LEU A 56 21.30 9.33 13.83
N LYS A 57 21.48 10.62 14.15
CA LYS A 57 22.60 11.12 14.96
C LYS A 57 22.56 10.62 16.39
N GLU A 58 21.43 10.76 17.07
CA GLU A 58 21.26 10.35 18.47
C GLU A 58 21.47 8.85 18.69
N ARG A 59 21.20 8.04 17.65
CA ARG A 59 21.35 6.57 17.70
C ARG A 59 22.69 6.08 17.14
N GLY A 60 23.55 6.97 16.65
CA GLY A 60 24.81 6.61 16.02
C GLY A 60 24.65 5.80 14.73
N GLU A 61 23.52 5.94 14.04
CA GLU A 61 23.18 5.20 12.82
C GLU A 61 23.72 5.90 11.56
N GLY A 62 24.13 7.17 11.67
CA GLY A 62 24.84 7.88 10.61
C GLY A 62 23.92 8.27 9.45
N LYS A 63 23.98 7.51 8.36
CA LYS A 63 23.29 7.79 7.07
C LYS A 63 22.41 6.61 6.67
N LEU A 64 21.45 6.86 5.79
CA LEU A 64 20.63 5.81 5.20
C LEU A 64 21.45 5.06 4.15
N ASP A 65 21.55 3.74 4.28
CA ASP A 65 22.27 2.87 3.35
C ASP A 65 21.48 2.64 2.06
N VAL A 66 20.14 2.73 2.13
CA VAL A 66 19.20 2.60 1.00
C VAL A 66 17.98 3.48 1.26
N VAL A 67 17.43 4.08 0.21
CA VAL A 67 16.13 4.76 0.24
C VAL A 67 15.17 4.07 -0.71
N VAL A 68 14.02 3.66 -0.18
CA VAL A 68 12.94 3.06 -0.95
C VAL A 68 11.71 3.95 -0.89
N SER A 69 11.00 4.12 -2.00
CA SER A 69 9.75 4.84 -2.04
C SER A 69 8.71 4.10 -2.86
N SER A 70 7.44 4.35 -2.58
CA SER A 70 6.37 4.05 -3.54
C SER A 70 6.58 4.80 -4.85
N THR A 71 6.14 4.21 -5.96
CA THR A 71 6.14 4.85 -7.29
C THR A 71 5.23 6.08 -7.39
N LEU A 72 4.29 6.31 -6.46
CA LEU A 72 3.39 7.47 -6.54
C LEU A 72 4.11 8.80 -6.24
N GLN A 73 3.79 9.84 -7.01
CA GLN A 73 4.48 11.14 -6.98
C GLN A 73 4.60 11.72 -5.57
N ARG A 74 3.52 11.73 -4.79
CA ARG A 74 3.53 12.25 -3.41
C ARG A 74 4.53 11.56 -2.49
N ALA A 75 4.76 10.25 -2.67
CA ALA A 75 5.72 9.50 -1.88
C ALA A 75 7.16 9.77 -2.37
N LEU A 76 7.39 9.83 -3.68
CA LEU A 76 8.68 10.22 -4.26
C LEU A 76 9.09 11.63 -3.86
N GLN A 77 8.19 12.61 -3.97
CA GLN A 77 8.43 13.99 -3.52
C GLN A 77 8.75 14.04 -2.02
N THR A 78 8.01 13.27 -1.20
CA THR A 78 8.32 13.18 0.24
C THR A 78 9.71 12.61 0.45
N ALA A 79 10.08 11.54 -0.24
CA ALA A 79 11.39 10.90 -0.10
C ALA A 79 12.54 11.83 -0.53
N GLU A 80 12.41 12.52 -1.66
CA GLU A 80 13.37 13.51 -2.17
C GLU A 80 13.63 14.63 -1.16
N LEU A 81 12.58 15.12 -0.51
CA LEU A 81 12.70 16.20 0.46
C LEU A 81 13.25 15.74 1.82
N SER A 82 13.04 14.46 2.19
CA SER A 82 13.26 13.99 3.55
C SER A 82 14.34 12.91 3.73
N LEU A 83 14.35 11.88 2.87
CA LEU A 83 15.22 10.71 2.99
C LEU A 83 16.48 10.87 2.15
N VAL A 84 16.34 11.33 0.90
CA VAL A 84 17.48 11.47 -0.04
C VAL A 84 18.60 12.35 0.53
N PRO A 85 18.36 13.49 1.20
CA PRO A 85 19.45 14.29 1.79
C PRO A 85 20.21 13.59 2.92
N LEU A 86 19.64 12.52 3.47
CA LEU A 86 20.17 11.76 4.61
C LEU A 86 20.78 10.42 4.21
N LYS A 87 20.82 10.10 2.91
CA LYS A 87 21.43 8.88 2.38
C LYS A 87 22.95 8.96 2.34
N ALA A 88 23.62 7.82 2.30
CA ALA A 88 25.05 7.72 1.98
C ALA A 88 25.29 8.01 0.48
N ASP A 89 26.47 8.52 0.11
CA ASP A 89 26.72 9.04 -1.25
C ASP A 89 26.32 8.05 -2.36
N ASP A 90 26.68 6.77 -2.21
CA ASP A 90 26.37 5.69 -3.17
C ASP A 90 25.12 4.86 -2.80
N ALA A 91 24.34 5.30 -1.81
CA ALA A 91 23.12 4.59 -1.41
C ALA A 91 22.10 4.56 -2.57
N PRO A 92 21.55 3.39 -2.92
CA PRO A 92 20.57 3.27 -3.99
C PRO A 92 19.25 3.95 -3.63
N LEU A 93 18.59 4.46 -4.67
CA LEU A 93 17.25 5.05 -4.65
C LEU A 93 16.31 4.14 -5.43
N ILE A 94 15.35 3.53 -4.75
CA ILE A 94 14.50 2.47 -5.33
C ILE A 94 13.04 2.90 -5.26
N ALA A 95 12.40 3.03 -6.42
CA ALA A 95 10.97 3.23 -6.56
C ALA A 95 10.29 1.86 -6.73
N LEU A 96 9.64 1.38 -5.66
CA LEU A 96 9.05 0.06 -5.60
C LEU A 96 7.53 0.13 -5.77
N ASP A 97 7.02 -0.44 -6.87
CA ASP A 97 5.58 -0.37 -7.19
C ASP A 97 4.70 -1.14 -6.20
N GLN A 98 5.24 -2.20 -5.59
CA GLN A 98 4.54 -2.93 -4.52
C GLN A 98 4.24 -2.07 -3.29
N MET A 99 4.80 -0.85 -3.24
CA MET A 99 4.59 0.10 -2.16
C MET A 99 3.51 1.16 -2.40
N VAL A 100 2.76 1.12 -3.51
CA VAL A 100 1.63 2.05 -3.73
C VAL A 100 0.54 1.99 -2.66
N GLU A 101 -0.31 3.01 -2.56
CA GLU A 101 -1.44 2.97 -1.66
C GLU A 101 -2.48 1.92 -2.10
N ILE A 102 -3.40 1.58 -1.21
CA ILE A 102 -4.53 0.70 -1.50
C ILE A 102 -5.34 1.17 -2.72
N GLN A 103 -5.49 0.31 -3.73
CA GLN A 103 -6.38 0.59 -4.86
C GLN A 103 -7.82 0.19 -4.51
N CYS A 104 -8.69 1.18 -4.34
CA CYS A 104 -10.09 1.01 -3.95
C CYS A 104 -11.03 1.82 -4.84
N ASP A 105 -10.68 1.92 -6.13
CA ASP A 105 -11.37 2.69 -7.18
C ASP A 105 -11.08 4.19 -7.11
N ASP A 106 -10.01 4.57 -6.40
CA ASP A 106 -9.53 5.94 -6.34
C ASP A 106 -8.52 6.17 -7.48
N ILE A 107 -8.75 7.17 -8.33
CA ILE A 107 -7.90 7.46 -9.51
C ILE A 107 -6.46 7.86 -9.12
N TRP A 108 -6.28 8.40 -7.91
CA TRP A 108 -4.99 8.85 -7.39
C TRP A 108 -4.09 7.74 -6.83
N ASN A 109 -4.59 6.50 -6.77
CA ASN A 109 -3.83 5.34 -6.29
C ASN A 109 -3.39 4.40 -7.42
N GLU A 110 -3.66 4.77 -8.67
CA GLU A 110 -3.16 4.02 -9.82
C GLU A 110 -1.63 4.10 -9.88
N SER A 111 -0.99 2.94 -9.95
CA SER A 111 0.46 2.83 -10.12
C SER A 111 0.94 3.58 -11.35
N ARG A 112 2.03 4.34 -11.17
CA ARG A 112 2.75 4.93 -12.31
C ARG A 112 3.45 3.84 -13.12
N ARG A 113 3.50 4.03 -14.42
CA ARG A 113 4.31 3.19 -15.32
C ARG A 113 5.78 3.52 -15.15
N GLU A 114 6.64 2.53 -15.40
CA GLU A 114 8.08 2.66 -15.28
C GLU A 114 8.66 3.87 -16.02
N HIS A 115 8.25 4.08 -17.28
CA HIS A 115 8.75 5.19 -18.10
C HIS A 115 8.30 6.56 -17.56
N GLU A 116 7.17 6.64 -16.87
CA GLU A 116 6.68 7.88 -16.26
C GLU A 116 7.49 8.23 -15.01
N VAL A 117 7.87 7.23 -14.22
CA VAL A 117 8.76 7.43 -13.06
C VAL A 117 10.15 7.80 -13.54
N ARG A 118 10.74 7.08 -14.51
CA ARG A 118 12.08 7.37 -15.04
C ARG A 118 12.20 8.73 -15.71
N ARG A 119 11.12 9.22 -16.34
CA ARG A 119 11.09 10.56 -16.94
C ARG A 119 11.19 11.65 -15.86
N ASP A 120 10.45 11.50 -14.78
CA ASP A 120 10.28 12.55 -13.77
C ASP A 120 11.31 12.43 -12.61
N TRP A 121 11.81 11.22 -12.35
CA TRP A 121 12.82 10.86 -11.34
C TRP A 121 13.90 9.93 -11.93
N PRO A 122 14.77 10.43 -12.84
CA PRO A 122 15.74 9.61 -13.56
C PRO A 122 16.83 8.98 -12.68
N SER A 123 17.02 9.48 -11.44
CA SER A 123 17.96 8.94 -10.46
C SER A 123 17.42 7.70 -9.70
N TRP A 124 16.12 7.40 -9.83
CA TRP A 124 15.48 6.29 -9.13
C TRP A 124 15.44 5.04 -10.00
N GLU A 125 15.95 3.94 -9.45
CA GLU A 125 15.74 2.61 -10.00
C GLU A 125 14.29 2.19 -9.77
N VAL A 126 13.59 1.82 -10.84
CA VAL A 126 12.20 1.40 -10.74
C VAL A 126 12.13 -0.11 -10.74
N GLU A 127 11.52 -0.68 -9.71
CA GLU A 127 11.39 -2.12 -9.55
C GLU A 127 9.93 -2.57 -9.44
N PHE A 128 9.67 -3.76 -10.01
CA PHE A 128 8.37 -4.43 -10.01
C PHE A 128 7.20 -3.58 -10.52
N ALA A 129 7.48 -2.61 -11.40
CA ALA A 129 6.44 -1.80 -12.04
C ALA A 129 5.44 -2.70 -12.76
N SER A 130 4.16 -2.53 -12.45
CA SER A 130 3.09 -3.26 -13.12
C SER A 130 3.16 -3.05 -14.64
N SER A 131 3.31 -4.14 -15.37
CA SER A 131 3.21 -4.20 -16.83
C SER A 131 1.77 -4.49 -17.31
N ALA A 132 0.84 -4.74 -16.38
CA ALA A 132 -0.47 -5.29 -16.69
C ALA A 132 -1.40 -4.22 -17.29
N THR A 133 -1.84 -4.48 -18.52
CA THR A 133 -2.78 -3.69 -19.31
C THR A 133 -4.23 -4.15 -19.11
N HIS A 134 -4.64 -4.50 -17.89
CA HIS A 134 -6.07 -4.76 -17.68
C HIS A 134 -6.81 -3.42 -17.85
N PRO A 135 -7.89 -3.36 -18.66
CA PRO A 135 -8.56 -2.09 -18.97
C PRO A 135 -9.17 -1.42 -17.73
N LEU A 136 -9.38 -2.19 -16.65
CA LEU A 136 -9.77 -1.69 -15.34
C LEU A 136 -8.76 -2.19 -14.30
N PRO A 137 -8.19 -1.32 -13.45
CA PRO A 137 -7.29 -1.76 -12.39
C PRO A 137 -8.04 -2.68 -11.43
N MET A 138 -7.42 -3.80 -11.01
CA MET A 138 -8.01 -4.64 -9.98
C MET A 138 -7.98 -3.91 -8.64
N LEU A 139 -9.04 -4.07 -7.85
CA LEU A 139 -9.09 -3.52 -6.50
C LEU A 139 -8.22 -4.37 -5.58
N ASP A 140 -7.56 -3.71 -4.64
CA ASP A 140 -6.90 -4.40 -3.54
C ASP A 140 -7.94 -5.08 -2.66
N THR A 141 -7.58 -6.24 -2.14
CA THR A 141 -8.32 -6.94 -1.10
C THR A 141 -7.45 -6.94 0.16
N ALA A 142 -8.02 -7.18 1.35
CA ALA A 142 -7.18 -7.29 2.55
C ALA A 142 -6.09 -8.37 2.40
N GLN A 143 -6.40 -9.48 1.72
CA GLN A 143 -5.42 -10.53 1.40
C GLN A 143 -4.32 -10.06 0.43
N SER A 144 -4.61 -9.22 -0.57
CA SER A 144 -3.57 -8.69 -1.46
C SER A 144 -2.65 -7.72 -0.70
N LEU A 145 -3.20 -6.89 0.19
CA LEU A 145 -2.40 -5.98 1.01
C LEU A 145 -1.47 -6.72 1.98
N ILE A 146 -1.92 -7.83 2.57
CA ILE A 146 -1.06 -8.70 3.39
C ILE A 146 0.10 -9.25 2.56
N ARG A 147 -0.19 -9.81 1.37
CA ARG A 147 0.86 -10.36 0.49
C ARG A 147 1.85 -9.30 0.03
N ARG A 148 1.36 -8.08 -0.26
CA ARG A 148 2.21 -6.93 -0.61
C ARG A 148 3.09 -6.52 0.58
N ALA A 149 2.54 -6.49 1.78
CA ALA A 149 3.31 -6.22 3.00
C ALA A 149 4.40 -7.28 3.24
N GLU A 150 4.10 -8.56 3.03
CA GLU A 150 5.06 -9.67 3.11
C GLU A 150 6.15 -9.53 2.06
N PHE A 151 5.77 -9.29 0.79
CA PHE A 151 6.72 -9.05 -0.29
C PHE A 151 7.65 -7.88 0.03
N VAL A 152 7.10 -6.74 0.48
CA VAL A 152 7.88 -5.55 0.83
C VAL A 152 8.82 -5.86 1.99
N TRP A 153 8.37 -6.61 3.00
CA TRP A 153 9.25 -7.03 4.10
C TRP A 153 10.40 -7.90 3.59
N ASP A 154 10.11 -8.95 2.81
CA ASP A 154 11.10 -9.84 2.21
C ASP A 154 12.12 -9.08 1.36
N TYR A 155 11.63 -8.16 0.53
CA TYR A 155 12.44 -7.33 -0.34
C TYR A 155 13.36 -6.41 0.47
N LEU A 156 12.83 -5.67 1.45
CA LEU A 156 13.63 -4.81 2.32
C LEU A 156 14.71 -5.57 3.08
N MET A 157 14.46 -6.84 3.44
CA MET A 157 15.44 -7.69 4.10
C MET A 157 16.57 -8.17 3.18
N GLN A 158 16.37 -8.18 1.87
CA GLN A 158 17.38 -8.56 0.86
C GLN A 158 18.27 -7.40 0.41
N LEU A 159 17.82 -6.16 0.59
CA LEU A 159 18.60 -4.97 0.21
C LEU A 159 19.97 -4.91 0.91
N PRO A 160 20.97 -4.21 0.35
CA PRO A 160 22.23 -3.96 1.06
C PRO A 160 22.02 -3.07 2.30
N GLY A 161 23.04 -2.98 3.14
CA GLY A 161 23.04 -2.07 4.29
C GLY A 161 22.22 -2.53 5.50
N SER A 162 22.19 -1.69 6.52
CA SER A 162 21.58 -1.95 7.82
C SER A 162 20.52 -0.92 8.21
N VAL A 163 20.58 0.29 7.66
CA VAL A 163 19.66 1.40 7.93
C VAL A 163 18.95 1.82 6.64
N ILE A 164 17.64 1.56 6.57
CA ILE A 164 16.84 1.81 5.37
C ILE A 164 15.82 2.91 5.63
N GLY A 165 15.73 3.89 4.73
CA GLY A 165 14.65 4.88 4.69
C GLY A 165 13.56 4.43 3.74
N VAL A 166 12.30 4.55 4.14
CA VAL A 166 11.15 4.09 3.37
C VAL A 166 10.05 5.13 3.36
N ALA A 167 9.65 5.64 2.18
CA ALA A 167 8.50 6.53 2.03
C ALA A 167 7.31 5.83 1.36
N ALA A 168 6.15 5.81 2.01
CA ALA A 168 4.97 5.08 1.54
C ALA A 168 3.65 5.72 2.01
N HIS A 169 2.59 4.91 2.08
CA HIS A 169 1.22 5.36 2.31
C HIS A 169 0.59 4.72 3.54
N GLY A 170 -0.50 5.32 4.02
CA GLY A 170 -1.06 5.00 5.33
C GLY A 170 -1.53 3.56 5.44
N CYS A 171 -2.27 3.05 4.43
CA CYS A 171 -2.81 1.69 4.53
C CYS A 171 -1.70 0.65 4.36
N LEU A 172 -0.79 0.82 3.40
CA LEU A 172 0.34 -0.10 3.27
C LEU A 172 1.20 -0.16 4.54
N LEU A 173 1.56 0.98 5.12
CA LEU A 173 2.34 1.04 6.35
C LEU A 173 1.61 0.41 7.53
N PHE A 174 0.27 0.52 7.56
CA PHE A 174 -0.56 -0.18 8.54
C PHE A 174 -0.42 -1.70 8.40
N PHE A 175 -0.54 -2.25 7.19
CA PHE A 175 -0.41 -3.69 6.95
C PHE A 175 1.01 -4.21 7.22
N LEU A 176 2.02 -3.48 6.74
CA LEU A 176 3.43 -3.82 6.94
C LEU A 176 3.81 -3.88 8.43
N SER A 177 3.52 -2.81 9.18
CA SER A 177 3.88 -2.74 10.60
C SER A 177 3.21 -3.82 11.44
N ARG A 178 1.95 -4.17 11.13
CA ARG A 178 1.21 -5.25 11.80
C ARG A 178 1.68 -6.63 11.38
N ARG A 179 2.01 -6.86 10.11
CA ARG A 179 2.58 -8.13 9.68
C ARG A 179 3.90 -8.44 10.39
N ILE A 180 4.71 -7.39 10.63
CA ILE A 180 5.96 -7.50 11.39
C ILE A 180 5.67 -7.71 12.88
N ALA A 181 4.71 -7.00 13.47
CA ALA A 181 4.31 -7.22 14.86
C ALA A 181 3.80 -8.66 15.09
N ALA A 182 3.00 -9.16 14.15
CA ALA A 182 2.49 -10.52 14.15
C ALA A 182 3.61 -11.59 14.16
N SER A 183 4.68 -11.39 13.38
CA SER A 183 5.85 -12.29 13.39
C SER A 183 6.55 -12.38 14.75
N LYS A 184 6.33 -11.40 15.62
CA LYS A 184 6.85 -11.34 17.00
C LYS A 184 5.82 -11.78 18.05
N GLY A 185 4.65 -12.26 17.62
CA GLY A 185 3.53 -12.56 18.51
C GLY A 185 2.90 -11.33 19.18
N HIS A 186 3.14 -10.13 18.64
CA HIS A 186 2.61 -8.88 19.19
C HIS A 186 1.34 -8.44 18.45
N ARG A 187 0.35 -7.97 19.22
CA ARG A 187 -0.80 -7.24 18.70
C ARG A 187 -0.54 -5.74 18.75
N MET A 188 -0.88 -5.04 17.67
CA MET A 188 -0.84 -3.57 17.61
C MET A 188 -2.18 -2.99 18.09
N PRO A 189 -2.23 -1.73 18.54
CA PRO A 189 -3.48 -1.06 18.87
C PRO A 189 -4.45 -0.97 17.67
N PRO A 190 -5.73 -0.63 17.89
CA PRO A 190 -6.69 -0.38 16.81
C PRO A 190 -6.23 0.71 15.83
N PHE A 191 -6.67 0.66 14.57
CA PHE A 191 -6.32 1.61 13.50
C PHE A 191 -6.58 3.06 13.91
N LYS A 192 -7.69 3.32 14.60
CA LYS A 192 -8.05 4.68 15.06
C LYS A 192 -7.03 5.26 16.04
N GLU A 193 -6.34 4.41 16.79
CA GLU A 193 -5.35 4.81 17.81
C GLU A 193 -3.92 4.82 17.24
N ASP A 194 -3.69 4.07 16.17
CA ASP A 194 -2.37 3.87 15.55
C ASP A 194 -2.33 4.36 14.09
N ARG A 195 -3.16 5.35 13.75
CA ARG A 195 -3.22 5.91 12.40
C ARG A 195 -1.93 6.67 12.10
N TRP A 196 -1.35 6.38 10.93
CA TRP A 196 -0.26 7.18 10.38
C TRP A 196 -0.72 8.59 10.04
N LEU A 197 -0.04 9.62 10.54
CA LEU A 197 -0.23 11.02 10.18
C LEU A 197 0.61 11.37 8.94
N ASN A 198 0.23 12.42 8.22
CA ASN A 198 0.99 12.88 7.05
C ASN A 198 2.38 13.35 7.50
N GLY A 199 3.45 12.88 6.84
CA GLY A 199 4.83 13.17 7.22
C GLY A 199 5.31 12.47 8.50
N GLU A 200 4.53 11.55 9.07
CA GLU A 200 4.95 10.81 10.28
C GLU A 200 6.06 9.82 9.97
N VAL A 201 7.10 9.84 10.79
CA VAL A 201 8.22 8.90 10.76
C VAL A 201 8.14 7.95 11.96
N ARG A 202 8.28 6.65 11.73
CA ARG A 202 8.49 5.66 12.78
C ARG A 202 9.69 4.78 12.47
N ARG A 203 10.45 4.46 13.51
CA ARG A 203 11.61 3.57 13.44
C ARG A 203 11.23 2.18 13.89
N TYR A 204 11.62 1.18 13.12
CA TYR A 204 11.41 -0.24 13.43
C TYR A 204 12.72 -1.01 13.33
N THR A 205 12.85 -2.07 14.13
CA THR A 205 13.85 -3.12 13.91
C THR A 205 13.13 -4.31 13.29
N PHE A 206 13.39 -4.55 12.01
CA PHE A 206 12.80 -5.64 11.25
C PHE A 206 13.53 -6.95 11.62
N PRO A 207 12.78 -7.99 12.06
CA PRO A 207 13.36 -9.32 12.23
C PRO A 207 13.66 -9.94 10.85
N PRO A 208 14.45 -11.02 10.80
CA PRO A 208 14.48 -11.89 9.62
C PRO A 208 13.06 -12.31 9.24
N CYS A 209 12.80 -12.44 7.95
CA CYS A 209 11.53 -12.91 7.45
C CYS A 209 11.22 -14.30 7.99
N ASP A 210 9.98 -14.51 8.42
CA ASP A 210 9.53 -15.79 8.97
C ASP A 210 9.18 -16.82 7.89
N GLY A 211 9.12 -16.40 6.62
CA GLY A 211 8.78 -17.25 5.47
C GLY A 211 7.32 -17.72 5.46
N LEU A 212 6.47 -17.17 6.34
CA LEU A 212 5.07 -17.55 6.45
C LEU A 212 4.22 -16.66 5.55
N ALA A 213 3.34 -17.29 4.77
CA ALA A 213 2.30 -16.57 4.02
C ALA A 213 1.02 -16.54 4.86
N MET A 214 0.67 -15.36 5.37
CA MET A 214 -0.47 -15.21 6.27
C MET A 214 -1.77 -15.05 5.50
N THR A 215 -2.78 -15.81 5.91
CA THR A 215 -4.14 -15.68 5.41
C THR A 215 -4.83 -14.47 6.05
N TRP A 216 -5.87 -13.94 5.40
CA TRP A 216 -6.73 -12.91 5.98
C TRP A 216 -7.32 -13.35 7.33
N THR A 217 -7.69 -14.62 7.49
CA THR A 217 -8.22 -15.15 8.75
C THR A 217 -7.19 -15.07 9.89
N GLU A 218 -5.96 -15.49 9.63
CA GLU A 218 -4.87 -15.44 10.63
C GLU A 218 -4.51 -14.00 10.99
N TYR A 219 -4.34 -13.15 9.98
CA TYR A 219 -4.02 -11.73 10.17
C TYR A 219 -5.16 -10.99 10.88
N GLY A 220 -6.40 -11.24 10.45
CA GLY A 220 -7.60 -10.64 11.01
C GLY A 220 -7.81 -10.99 12.48
N GLY A 221 -7.44 -12.20 12.89
CA GLY A 221 -7.43 -12.62 14.29
C GLY A 221 -6.54 -11.77 15.20
N LEU A 222 -5.60 -11.01 14.63
CA LEU A 222 -4.68 -10.11 15.35
C LEU A 222 -5.17 -8.66 15.41
N LEU A 223 -6.21 -8.31 14.66
CA LEU A 223 -6.78 -6.97 14.64
C LEU A 223 -7.79 -6.76 15.78
N ASP A 224 -8.04 -5.51 16.11
CA ASP A 224 -9.23 -5.13 16.88
C ASP A 224 -10.50 -5.50 16.10
N ILE A 225 -11.57 -5.82 16.82
CA ILE A 225 -12.83 -6.25 16.20
C ILE A 225 -13.38 -5.23 15.21
N LYS A 226 -13.21 -3.92 15.44
CA LYS A 226 -13.70 -2.87 14.54
C LYS A 226 -12.86 -2.78 13.26
N ASP A 227 -11.54 -2.95 13.39
CA ASP A 227 -10.65 -2.98 12.24
C ASP A 227 -10.88 -4.23 11.40
N PHE A 228 -11.01 -5.38 12.07
CA PHE A 228 -11.35 -6.64 11.43
C PHE A 228 -12.64 -6.52 10.64
N ASP A 229 -13.71 -6.04 11.28
CA ASP A 229 -15.02 -5.84 10.66
C ASP A 229 -14.95 -4.92 9.43
N PHE A 230 -14.25 -3.77 9.54
CA PHE A 230 -14.01 -2.88 8.41
C PHE A 230 -13.28 -3.56 7.24
N TYR A 231 -12.12 -4.16 7.49
CA TYR A 231 -11.31 -4.77 6.43
C TYR A 231 -11.91 -6.06 5.88
N ASN A 232 -12.70 -6.79 6.68
CA ASN A 232 -13.42 -7.97 6.23
C ASN A 232 -14.50 -7.59 5.21
N ARG A 233 -15.30 -6.55 5.49
CA ARG A 233 -16.25 -6.02 4.52
C ARG A 233 -15.57 -5.54 3.26
N TYR A 234 -14.52 -4.75 3.41
CA TYR A 234 -13.73 -4.27 2.29
C TYR A 234 -13.21 -5.43 1.43
N HIS A 235 -12.64 -6.47 2.07
CA HIS A 235 -12.14 -7.66 1.39
C HIS A 235 -13.23 -8.36 0.56
N ARG A 236 -14.43 -8.58 1.13
CA ARG A 236 -15.56 -9.19 0.41
C ARG A 236 -15.98 -8.35 -0.79
N ARG A 237 -16.18 -7.04 -0.58
CA ARG A 237 -16.62 -6.10 -1.62
C ARG A 237 -15.63 -6.01 -2.77
N ALA A 238 -14.34 -5.83 -2.47
CA ALA A 238 -13.30 -5.78 -3.48
C ALA A 238 -13.18 -7.09 -4.26
N SER A 239 -13.30 -8.24 -3.57
CA SER A 239 -13.27 -9.57 -4.21
C SER A 239 -14.44 -9.75 -5.19
N PHE A 240 -15.63 -9.28 -4.82
CA PHE A 240 -16.80 -9.31 -5.70
C PHE A 240 -16.61 -8.45 -6.95
N VAL A 241 -16.21 -7.18 -6.78
CA VAL A 241 -15.97 -6.26 -7.91
C VAL A 241 -14.91 -6.83 -8.85
N ASN A 242 -13.84 -7.38 -8.29
CA ASN A 242 -12.78 -8.05 -9.05
C ASN A 242 -13.30 -9.25 -9.84
N ALA A 243 -14.09 -10.13 -9.21
CA ALA A 243 -14.68 -11.29 -9.87
C ALA A 243 -15.60 -10.87 -11.03
N ALA A 244 -16.37 -9.80 -10.84
CA ALA A 244 -17.26 -9.31 -11.87
C ALA A 244 -16.51 -8.62 -13.03
N ARG A 245 -15.47 -7.82 -12.74
CA ARG A 245 -14.55 -7.25 -13.75
C ARG A 245 -13.94 -8.33 -14.64
N LEU A 246 -13.44 -9.41 -14.04
CA LEU A 246 -12.83 -10.54 -14.78
C LEU A 246 -13.82 -11.29 -15.68
N ARG A 247 -15.12 -11.19 -15.39
CA ARG A 247 -16.19 -11.82 -16.18
C ARG A 247 -16.75 -10.91 -17.27
N GLY A 248 -16.17 -9.73 -17.46
CA GLY A 248 -16.65 -8.75 -18.44
C GLY A 248 -17.97 -8.08 -18.05
N LEU A 249 -18.37 -8.18 -16.77
CA LEU A 249 -19.51 -7.44 -16.22
C LEU A 249 -19.06 -6.01 -15.91
N ALA A 250 -18.64 -5.28 -16.95
CA ALA A 250 -18.05 -3.96 -16.84
C ALA A 250 -19.11 -2.85 -16.66
N ASN A 251 -20.38 -3.08 -17.03
CA ASN A 251 -21.44 -2.09 -16.97
C ASN A 251 -22.31 -2.21 -15.72
N VAL A 252 -21.72 -2.53 -14.58
CA VAL A 252 -22.52 -2.73 -13.38
C VAL A 252 -22.49 -1.48 -12.51
N TRP A 253 -23.67 -1.17 -11.99
CA TRP A 253 -24.07 0.01 -11.23
C TRP A 253 -23.11 0.41 -10.08
N TRP A 254 -22.22 -0.46 -9.61
CA TRP A 254 -21.19 -0.10 -8.62
C TRP A 254 -20.16 0.90 -9.17
N GLN A 255 -20.02 1.03 -10.49
CA GLN A 255 -19.18 2.08 -11.10
C GLN A 255 -19.78 3.48 -10.94
N GLU A 256 -21.10 3.57 -10.76
CA GLU A 256 -21.84 4.82 -10.69
C GLU A 256 -22.19 5.24 -9.25
N THR A 257 -21.89 4.40 -8.24
CA THR A 257 -22.29 4.63 -6.83
C THR A 257 -21.15 4.41 -5.82
N GLU A 258 -21.23 5.06 -4.64
CA GLU A 258 -20.24 4.97 -3.55
C GLU A 258 -20.27 3.62 -2.80
N TRP A 259 -19.92 2.54 -3.50
CA TRP A 259 -19.94 1.18 -2.95
C TRP A 259 -19.04 0.99 -1.71
N ARG A 260 -18.00 1.82 -1.55
CA ARG A 260 -17.05 1.75 -0.42
C ARG A 260 -17.69 2.16 0.90
N TRP A 261 -18.62 3.12 0.91
CA TRP A 261 -19.12 3.76 2.13
C TRP A 261 -20.65 3.87 2.24
N SER A 262 -21.40 3.81 1.13
CA SER A 262 -22.82 4.21 1.12
C SER A 262 -23.82 3.05 1.23
N ARG A 263 -23.41 1.79 1.03
CA ARG A 263 -24.34 0.65 1.11
C ARG A 263 -24.24 -0.05 2.45
N CYS A 264 -25.42 -0.40 2.98
CA CYS A 264 -25.47 -1.28 4.13
C CYS A 264 -25.02 -2.69 3.72
N ASP A 265 -24.38 -3.40 4.65
CA ASP A 265 -23.79 -4.69 4.35
C ASP A 265 -24.81 -5.72 3.88
N SER A 266 -26.03 -5.68 4.42
CA SER A 266 -27.10 -6.61 4.08
C SER A 266 -27.55 -6.52 2.63
N GLU A 267 -27.46 -5.35 2.00
CA GLU A 267 -27.79 -5.20 0.57
C GLU A 267 -26.76 -5.89 -0.33
N ILE A 268 -25.47 -5.72 -0.02
CA ILE A 268 -24.39 -6.36 -0.77
C ILE A 268 -24.39 -7.88 -0.51
N GLU A 269 -24.64 -8.29 0.74
CA GLU A 269 -24.73 -9.70 1.11
C GLU A 269 -25.90 -10.40 0.40
N ALA A 270 -27.08 -9.78 0.34
CA ALA A 270 -28.21 -10.33 -0.40
C ALA A 270 -27.91 -10.50 -1.90
N GLU A 271 -27.20 -9.55 -2.51
CA GLU A 271 -26.78 -9.64 -3.92
C GLU A 271 -25.70 -10.69 -4.15
N LEU A 272 -24.77 -10.85 -3.22
CA LEU A 272 -23.78 -11.93 -3.24
C LEU A 272 -24.47 -13.29 -3.16
N GLU A 273 -25.42 -13.44 -2.24
CA GLU A 273 -26.22 -14.65 -2.08
C GLU A 273 -27.06 -14.94 -3.34
N GLU A 274 -27.69 -13.92 -3.93
CA GLU A 274 -28.43 -14.06 -5.20
C GLU A 274 -27.51 -14.46 -6.36
N ALA A 275 -26.33 -13.86 -6.46
CA ALA A 275 -25.32 -14.18 -7.47
C ALA A 275 -24.76 -15.62 -7.31
N GLU A 276 -24.60 -16.09 -6.07
CA GLU A 276 -24.22 -17.46 -5.74
C GLU A 276 -25.33 -18.46 -6.04
N MET A 277 -26.57 -18.18 -5.61
CA MET A 277 -27.73 -19.04 -5.81
C MET A 277 -28.14 -19.18 -7.28
N SER A 278 -27.95 -18.12 -8.08
CA SER A 278 -28.28 -18.13 -9.51
C SER A 278 -27.33 -18.98 -10.37
N ASN A 279 -26.34 -19.66 -9.76
CA ASN A 279 -25.27 -20.39 -10.47
C ASN A 279 -24.45 -19.51 -11.44
N ALA A 280 -24.70 -18.19 -11.45
CA ALA A 280 -23.86 -17.23 -12.15
C ALA A 280 -22.49 -17.16 -11.48
N PHE A 281 -22.40 -17.38 -10.16
CA PHE A 281 -21.17 -17.41 -9.38
C PHE A 281 -21.03 -18.72 -8.59
N SER A 282 -20.52 -19.79 -9.19
CA SER A 282 -20.00 -20.90 -8.38
C SER A 282 -18.75 -20.39 -7.62
N LEU A 283 -18.92 -20.02 -6.36
CA LEU A 283 -17.86 -19.50 -5.50
C LEU A 283 -16.82 -20.50 -4.95
N PRO A 284 -16.90 -21.86 -5.08
CA PRO A 284 -16.08 -22.72 -4.24
C PRO A 284 -14.61 -22.86 -4.69
N TYR A 285 -14.15 -22.12 -5.71
CA TYR A 285 -12.76 -22.20 -6.17
C TYR A 285 -11.97 -20.87 -6.16
N PHE A 286 -12.59 -19.71 -5.95
CA PHE A 286 -11.88 -18.42 -6.08
C PHE A 286 -11.25 -17.88 -4.80
N LEU A 287 -11.63 -18.41 -3.63
CA LEU A 287 -10.89 -18.16 -2.39
C LEU A 287 -9.58 -18.96 -2.32
N ASN A 288 -9.38 -19.94 -3.20
CA ASN A 288 -8.15 -20.74 -3.27
C ASN A 288 -7.27 -20.37 -4.49
N ALA A 289 -6.23 -19.59 -4.18
CA ALA A 289 -4.88 -19.64 -4.75
C ALA A 289 -4.58 -19.26 -6.21
N ASP A 290 -5.42 -19.48 -7.23
CA ASP A 290 -4.87 -19.60 -8.60
C ASP A 290 -4.90 -18.36 -9.53
N ILE A 291 -5.72 -17.32 -9.30
CA ILE A 291 -5.60 -16.07 -10.08
C ILE A 291 -4.33 -15.27 -9.68
N ALA A 292 -3.79 -15.51 -8.48
CA ALA A 292 -2.65 -14.77 -7.95
C ALA A 292 -1.28 -15.18 -8.51
N LYS A 293 -1.21 -16.27 -9.30
CA LYS A 293 0.07 -16.74 -9.89
C LYS A 293 0.57 -15.84 -11.01
N CYS A 294 -0.28 -15.02 -11.63
CA CYS A 294 0.09 -14.32 -12.87
C CYS A 294 0.99 -13.07 -12.65
N CYS A 295 1.05 -12.50 -11.44
CA CYS A 295 1.88 -11.31 -11.17
C CYS A 295 3.04 -11.52 -10.18
N PHE A 296 3.10 -12.66 -9.47
CA PHE A 296 4.07 -12.87 -8.39
C PHE A 296 4.91 -14.16 -8.52
N ALA A 297 4.68 -14.97 -9.55
CA ALA A 297 5.48 -16.17 -9.79
C ALA A 297 6.75 -15.83 -10.61
N ARG A 298 7.77 -15.25 -9.96
CA ARG A 298 9.21 -15.47 -10.26
C ARG A 298 10.09 -14.55 -9.40
N VAL A 299 10.42 -15.02 -8.20
CA VAL A 299 11.78 -14.86 -7.66
C VAL A 299 12.20 -16.25 -7.19
N LYS A 300 12.62 -17.11 -8.12
CA LYS A 300 13.57 -18.15 -7.74
C LYS A 300 14.88 -17.42 -7.55
N ALA A 301 15.38 -17.40 -6.32
CA ALA A 301 16.74 -16.99 -6.02
C ALA A 301 17.69 -17.64 -7.02
N ALA A 302 18.32 -16.82 -7.87
CA ALA A 302 19.52 -17.24 -8.55
C ALA A 302 20.62 -17.23 -7.48
N THR A 303 20.79 -18.35 -6.79
CA THR A 303 22.04 -18.66 -6.11
C THR A 303 23.10 -18.89 -7.19
N ALA A 304 24.01 -17.94 -7.32
CA ALA A 304 25.36 -18.15 -7.84
C ALA A 304 26.35 -17.61 -6.79
#